data_AF-A0A6N2SJW5-F1
#
_entry.id   AF-A0A6N2SJW5-F1
#
_cell.length_a   1.000
_cell.length_b   1.000
_cell.length_c   1.000
_cell.angle_alpha   90.00
_cell.angle_beta   90.00
_cell.angle_gamma   90.00
#
_symmetry.space_group_name_H-M   'P 1'
#
loop_
_entity.id
_entity.type
_entity.pdbx_description
1 polymer ?
#
loop_
_entity_poly.entity_id
_entity_poly.type
_entity_poly.pdbx_seq_one_letter_code
_entity_poly.pdbx_strand_id
1 'polypeptide(L)'
;MTKGQRKLAGILSGIILGMGLLGNTFVFAAVTDGKVLVKNMNRSPDYYILPESQTRELADWEVKNIDEAGRQMAINEIYARHGRKFLIPEVQAYFNEKEWYKGTVEASDFDENVFNEYEEKNIATLQKCFGSEYFLDKSDSRYLIDEEIKKMTDDELQLGINEIYARHGRKFSIEKYRNYFSEKTWYNGTVEPENFDERVLNQYEQENIHKLTEAMK
;
A
#
# COMPACT_ATOMS: atom_id res chain seq x y z
N MET A 1 -3.99 36.52 8.58
CA MET A 1 -3.67 35.14 8.99
C MET A 1 -3.96 34.23 7.81
N THR A 2 -2.94 33.97 7.01
CA THR A 2 -2.99 33.14 5.80
C THR A 2 -3.03 31.67 6.21
N LYS A 3 -4.15 30.99 5.95
CA LYS A 3 -4.21 29.51 5.99
C LYS A 3 -3.21 29.01 4.94
N GLY A 4 -2.12 28.39 5.40
CA GLY A 4 -1.13 27.78 4.52
C GLY A 4 -1.81 26.72 3.66
N GLN A 5 -1.59 26.79 2.34
CA GLN A 5 -2.05 25.80 1.37
C GLN A 5 -1.48 24.44 1.76
N ARG A 6 -2.32 23.58 2.34
CA ARG A 6 -2.00 22.16 2.50
C ARG A 6 -2.30 21.51 1.17
N LYS A 7 -1.26 21.27 0.37
CA LYS A 7 -1.35 20.31 -0.74
C LYS A 7 -1.49 18.94 -0.10
N LEU A 8 -2.72 18.44 0.02
CA LEU A 8 -2.93 17.02 0.24
C LEU A 8 -2.45 16.36 -1.05
N ALA A 9 -1.49 15.46 -0.94
CA ALA A 9 -0.94 14.79 -2.11
C ALA A 9 -2.01 13.84 -2.66
N GLY A 10 -2.89 14.34 -3.51
CA GLY A 10 -3.61 13.51 -4.48
C GLY A 10 -2.57 12.76 -5.28
N ILE A 11 -2.39 11.48 -4.98
CA ILE A 11 -1.38 10.61 -5.58
C ILE A 11 -1.52 10.68 -7.10
N LEU A 12 -0.47 11.26 -7.69
CA LEU A 12 0.02 11.09 -9.05
C LEU A 12 -1.02 10.77 -10.12
N SER A 13 -1.44 11.83 -10.81
CA SER A 13 -1.31 11.83 -12.27
C SER A 13 0.04 11.21 -12.66
N GLY A 14 0.02 10.04 -13.30
CA GLY A 14 1.24 9.34 -13.66
C GLY A 14 2.19 10.21 -14.47
N ILE A 15 3.44 10.33 -14.01
CA ILE A 15 4.70 10.36 -14.77
C ILE A 15 5.82 10.14 -13.76
N ILE A 16 6.72 9.21 -14.06
CA ILE A 16 8.02 9.04 -13.42
C ILE A 16 8.89 10.27 -13.75
N LEU A 17 9.41 10.97 -12.73
CA LEU A 17 10.82 11.40 -12.71
C LEU A 17 11.24 11.71 -11.27
N GLY A 18 12.36 11.15 -10.84
CA GLY A 18 12.87 11.34 -9.48
C GLY A 18 13.41 12.75 -9.21
N MET A 19 13.43 13.10 -7.92
CA MET A 19 14.58 13.65 -7.19
C MET A 19 14.18 13.89 -5.72
N GLY A 20 15.09 13.57 -4.78
CA GLY A 20 14.94 13.70 -3.32
C GLY A 20 14.72 15.15 -2.83
N LEU A 21 14.43 15.42 -1.55
CA LEU A 21 15.10 14.95 -0.33
C LEU A 21 14.22 15.18 0.92
N LEU A 22 14.45 14.32 1.92
CA LEU A 22 14.32 14.53 3.38
C LEU A 22 12.94 14.57 4.05
N GLY A 23 12.70 13.55 4.89
CA GLY A 23 11.80 13.61 6.06
C GLY A 23 10.51 12.81 5.92
N ASN A 24 10.42 11.70 6.65
CA ASN A 24 9.28 10.78 6.81
C ASN A 24 8.84 10.05 5.53
N THR A 25 9.36 8.82 5.42
CA THR A 25 9.13 7.79 4.40
C THR A 25 7.68 7.67 3.94
N PHE A 26 7.40 8.20 2.75
CA PHE A 26 6.30 7.73 1.90
C PHE A 26 6.88 6.71 0.92
N VAL A 27 6.70 5.42 1.22
CA VAL A 27 6.93 4.36 0.25
C VAL A 27 5.60 4.16 -0.47
N PHE A 28 5.36 4.93 -1.53
CA PHE A 28 4.29 4.63 -2.48
C PHE A 28 4.81 3.52 -3.39
N ALA A 29 4.36 2.28 -3.15
CA ALA A 29 4.36 1.28 -4.20
C ALA A 29 3.31 1.74 -5.23
N ALA A 30 3.70 2.67 -6.10
CA ALA A 30 2.85 3.09 -7.19
C ALA A 30 2.58 1.86 -8.07
N VAL A 31 1.42 1.24 -7.89
CA VAL A 31 0.85 0.34 -8.88
C VAL A 31 0.55 1.22 -10.10
N THR A 32 1.55 1.34 -10.98
CA THR A 32 1.46 2.14 -12.21
C THR A 32 0.69 1.43 -13.32
N ASP A 33 0.28 0.17 -13.09
CA ASP A 33 -0.54 -0.58 -14.03
C ASP A 33 -2.03 -0.37 -13.75
N GLY A 34 -2.66 0.45 -14.59
CA GLY A 34 -4.11 0.71 -14.54
C GLY A 34 -4.96 -0.57 -14.61
N LYS A 35 -4.46 -1.64 -15.24
CA LYS A 35 -5.17 -2.94 -15.28
C LYS A 35 -5.25 -3.59 -13.91
N VAL A 36 -4.21 -3.47 -13.09
CA VAL A 36 -4.20 -4.00 -11.72
C VAL A 36 -5.22 -3.25 -10.87
N LEU A 37 -5.29 -1.93 -10.99
CA LEU A 37 -6.24 -1.09 -10.25
C LEU A 37 -7.70 -1.49 -10.49
N VAL A 38 -8.05 -1.81 -11.73
CA VAL A 38 -9.45 -2.06 -12.12
C VAL A 38 -9.81 -3.55 -12.25
N LYS A 39 -8.85 -4.47 -12.01
CA LYS A 39 -8.98 -5.91 -12.30
C LYS A 39 -10.21 -6.54 -11.63
N ASN A 40 -10.42 -6.23 -10.36
CA ASN A 40 -11.45 -6.85 -9.52
C ASN A 40 -12.57 -5.86 -9.15
N MET A 41 -12.68 -4.73 -9.85
CA MET A 41 -13.69 -3.70 -9.54
C MET A 41 -15.05 -4.06 -10.13
N ASN A 42 -16.13 -3.76 -9.39
CA ASN A 42 -17.49 -3.98 -9.85
C ASN A 42 -17.85 -3.01 -11.00
N ARG A 43 -18.37 -3.56 -12.09
CA ARG A 43 -18.66 -2.87 -13.35
C ARG A 43 -20.08 -2.32 -13.45
N SER A 44 -20.94 -2.53 -12.45
CA SER A 44 -22.30 -2.00 -12.47
C SER A 44 -22.30 -0.46 -12.61
N PRO A 45 -23.15 0.14 -13.48
CA PRO A 45 -23.13 1.58 -13.73
C PRO A 45 -23.54 2.45 -12.53
N ASP A 46 -24.34 1.91 -11.62
CA ASP A 46 -24.81 2.56 -10.38
C ASP A 46 -23.89 2.32 -9.18
N TYR A 47 -22.84 1.50 -9.34
CA TYR A 47 -21.98 1.09 -8.25
C TYR A 47 -21.07 2.22 -7.76
N TYR A 48 -21.01 2.34 -6.44
CA TYR A 48 -20.02 3.12 -5.70
C TYR A 48 -19.15 2.17 -4.87
N ILE A 49 -17.85 2.42 -4.86
CA ILE A 49 -16.86 1.77 -3.99
C ILE A 49 -17.11 2.19 -2.55
N LEU A 50 -17.35 3.48 -2.29
CA LEU A 50 -17.63 4.02 -0.97
C LEU A 50 -18.86 4.93 -1.01
N PRO A 51 -20.10 4.39 -1.08
CA PRO A 51 -21.32 5.17 -1.24
C PRO A 51 -21.47 6.29 -0.19
N GLU A 52 -20.99 6.05 1.03
CA GLU A 52 -21.13 6.93 2.19
C GLU A 52 -19.92 7.86 2.43
N SER A 53 -18.93 7.91 1.53
CA SER A 53 -17.70 8.70 1.71
C SER A 53 -17.93 10.20 1.87
N GLN A 54 -19.10 10.69 1.42
CA GLN A 54 -19.51 12.09 1.51
C GLN A 54 -20.32 12.42 2.78
N THR A 55 -20.77 11.41 3.53
CA THR A 55 -21.72 11.57 4.66
C THR A 55 -21.19 11.10 6.01
N ARG A 56 -20.12 10.30 6.05
CA ARG A 56 -19.49 9.86 7.30
C ARG A 56 -18.01 9.58 7.15
N GLU A 57 -17.33 9.51 8.29
CA GLU A 57 -15.94 9.05 8.35
C GLU A 57 -15.86 7.52 8.21
N LEU A 58 -14.82 7.06 7.52
CA LEU A 58 -14.42 5.65 7.48
C LEU A 58 -13.67 5.30 8.75
N ALA A 59 -14.00 4.16 9.33
CA ALA A 59 -13.23 3.59 10.41
C ALA A 59 -11.95 2.90 9.88
N ASP A 60 -10.89 2.91 10.69
CA ASP A 60 -9.62 2.29 10.33
C ASP A 60 -9.75 0.80 9.96
N TRP A 61 -10.68 0.07 10.59
CA TRP A 61 -10.93 -1.33 10.29
C TRP A 61 -11.62 -1.55 8.94
N GLU A 62 -12.44 -0.60 8.47
CA GLU A 62 -13.07 -0.67 7.15
C GLU A 62 -12.00 -0.58 6.07
N VAL A 63 -11.03 0.32 6.26
CA VAL A 63 -9.96 0.53 5.30
C VAL A 63 -8.86 -0.53 5.37
N LYS A 64 -8.58 -1.11 6.56
CA LYS A 64 -7.62 -2.22 6.73
C LYS A 64 -7.94 -3.42 5.85
N ASN A 65 -9.23 -3.68 5.60
CA ASN A 65 -9.69 -4.82 4.81
C ASN A 65 -9.75 -4.54 3.29
N ILE A 66 -9.44 -3.31 2.85
CA ILE A 66 -9.39 -2.94 1.44
C ILE A 66 -7.93 -3.05 0.99
N ASP A 67 -7.68 -3.74 -0.13
CA ASP A 67 -6.36 -3.83 -0.71
C ASP A 67 -5.87 -2.48 -1.27
N GLU A 68 -4.57 -2.40 -1.60
CA GLU A 68 -3.96 -1.14 -2.07
C GLU A 68 -4.64 -0.59 -3.33
N ALA A 69 -4.97 -1.46 -4.28
CA ALA A 69 -5.69 -1.12 -5.49
C ALA A 69 -7.09 -0.58 -5.19
N GLY A 70 -7.85 -1.25 -4.31
CA GLY A 70 -9.17 -0.83 -3.87
C GLY A 70 -9.15 0.50 -3.14
N ARG A 71 -8.15 0.75 -2.28
CA ARG A 71 -8.00 2.06 -1.61
C ARG A 71 -7.71 3.16 -2.60
N GLN A 72 -6.85 2.91 -3.59
CA GLN A 72 -6.58 3.88 -4.65
C GLN A 72 -7.82 4.16 -5.50
N MET A 73 -8.59 3.14 -5.85
CA MET A 73 -9.85 3.31 -6.59
C MET A 73 -10.91 4.03 -5.77
N ALA A 74 -10.97 3.79 -4.46
CA ALA A 74 -11.85 4.49 -3.53
C ALA A 74 -11.49 5.98 -3.40
N ILE A 75 -10.20 6.32 -3.34
CA ILE A 75 -9.74 7.71 -3.42
C ILE A 75 -10.18 8.30 -4.76
N ASN A 76 -9.91 7.61 -5.87
CA ASN A 76 -10.28 8.09 -7.19
C ASN A 76 -11.80 8.32 -7.32
N GLU A 77 -12.64 7.52 -6.68
CA GLU A 77 -14.09 7.76 -6.65
C GLU A 77 -14.45 9.11 -6.02
N ILE A 78 -13.83 9.48 -4.90
CA ILE A 78 -14.07 10.76 -4.24
C ILE A 78 -13.76 11.91 -5.22
N TYR A 79 -12.64 11.84 -5.94
CA TYR A 79 -12.32 12.81 -6.99
C TYR A 79 -13.30 12.75 -8.18
N ALA A 80 -13.75 11.55 -8.56
CA ALA A 80 -14.66 11.34 -9.68
C ALA A 80 -16.04 11.96 -9.42
N ARG A 81 -16.53 11.93 -8.17
CA ARG A 81 -17.79 12.57 -7.74
C ARG A 81 -17.78 14.08 -8.01
N HIS A 82 -16.60 14.70 -7.98
CA HIS A 82 -16.38 16.11 -8.28
C HIS A 82 -15.95 16.37 -9.74
N GLY A 83 -16.11 15.37 -10.61
CA GLY A 83 -15.93 15.51 -12.06
C GLY A 83 -14.47 15.52 -12.54
N ARG A 84 -13.51 15.11 -11.70
CA ARG A 84 -12.11 14.98 -12.14
C ARG A 84 -11.96 13.91 -13.23
N LYS A 85 -11.18 14.20 -14.27
CA LYS A 85 -10.70 13.23 -15.26
C LYS A 85 -9.40 12.55 -14.82
N PHE A 86 -9.17 11.34 -15.31
CA PHE A 86 -8.04 10.48 -14.96
C PHE A 86 -7.12 10.29 -16.16
N LEU A 87 -5.81 10.42 -15.92
CA LEU A 87 -4.80 10.21 -16.98
C LEU A 87 -4.57 8.73 -17.30
N ILE A 88 -4.79 7.84 -16.33
CA ILE A 88 -4.65 6.39 -16.52
C ILE A 88 -5.87 5.90 -17.33
N PRO A 89 -5.68 5.38 -18.57
CA PRO A 89 -6.80 5.04 -19.44
C PRO A 89 -7.77 4.02 -18.84
N GLU A 90 -7.26 3.00 -18.15
CA GLU A 90 -8.09 1.97 -17.52
C GLU A 90 -8.96 2.53 -16.39
N VAL A 91 -8.41 3.48 -15.62
CA VAL A 91 -9.15 4.15 -14.53
C VAL A 91 -10.21 5.08 -15.11
N GLN A 92 -9.86 5.85 -16.15
CA GLN A 92 -10.82 6.70 -16.85
C GLN A 92 -11.95 5.87 -17.46
N ALA A 93 -11.63 4.75 -18.11
CA ALA A 93 -12.61 3.83 -18.67
C ALA A 93 -13.55 3.27 -17.59
N TYR A 94 -13.00 2.85 -16.44
CA TYR A 94 -13.79 2.39 -15.30
C TYR A 94 -14.80 3.44 -14.81
N PHE A 95 -14.41 4.71 -14.65
CA PHE A 95 -15.34 5.75 -14.21
C PHE A 95 -16.32 6.17 -15.32
N ASN A 96 -15.94 6.09 -16.60
CA ASN A 96 -16.87 6.32 -17.71
C ASN A 96 -18.01 5.31 -17.78
N GLU A 97 -17.84 4.13 -17.19
CA GLU A 97 -18.91 3.12 -17.05
C GLU A 97 -19.94 3.51 -15.98
N LYS A 98 -19.67 4.52 -15.13
CA LYS A 98 -20.56 4.91 -14.04
C LYS A 98 -21.54 5.99 -14.48
N GLU A 99 -22.83 5.75 -14.25
CA GLU A 99 -23.90 6.68 -14.62
C GLU A 99 -23.78 8.03 -13.90
N TRP A 100 -23.34 7.99 -12.64
CA TRP A 100 -23.15 9.14 -11.77
C TRP A 100 -21.91 9.98 -12.11
N TYR A 101 -20.93 9.42 -12.82
CA TYR A 101 -19.69 10.12 -13.12
C TYR A 101 -19.87 11.10 -14.29
N LYS A 102 -19.35 12.31 -14.10
CA LYS A 102 -19.36 13.40 -15.10
C LYS A 102 -17.98 14.05 -15.16
N GLY A 103 -17.07 13.46 -15.95
CA GLY A 103 -15.72 14.00 -16.14
C GLY A 103 -15.69 15.33 -16.88
N THR A 104 -15.64 16.45 -16.15
CA THR A 104 -15.67 17.82 -16.70
C THR A 104 -14.41 18.62 -16.39
N VAL A 105 -13.61 18.20 -15.40
CA VAL A 105 -12.43 18.92 -14.93
C VAL A 105 -11.18 18.11 -15.23
N GLU A 106 -10.25 18.70 -15.98
CA GLU A 106 -8.95 18.05 -16.26
C GLU A 106 -8.17 17.85 -14.97
N ALA A 107 -7.35 16.80 -14.92
CA ALA A 107 -6.57 16.47 -13.72
C ALA A 107 -5.64 17.61 -13.27
N SER A 108 -5.15 18.44 -14.18
CA SER A 108 -4.31 19.62 -13.89
C SER A 108 -5.06 20.79 -13.28
N ASP A 109 -6.36 20.85 -13.51
CA ASP A 109 -7.21 22.01 -13.19
C ASP A 109 -8.14 21.73 -12.01
N PHE A 110 -8.05 20.54 -11.42
CA PHE A 110 -8.90 20.11 -10.32
C PHE A 110 -8.52 20.81 -9.01
N ASP A 111 -9.50 21.47 -8.38
CA ASP A 111 -9.34 22.14 -7.10
C ASP A 111 -9.82 21.22 -5.96
N GLU A 112 -8.90 20.79 -5.09
CA GLU A 112 -9.22 19.93 -3.95
C GLU A 112 -10.07 20.63 -2.86
N ASN A 113 -10.24 21.96 -2.92
CA ASN A 113 -11.12 22.68 -1.99
C ASN A 113 -12.62 22.36 -2.17
N VAL A 114 -12.99 21.59 -3.19
CA VAL A 114 -14.36 21.09 -3.38
C VAL A 114 -14.74 20.00 -2.39
N PHE A 115 -13.76 19.35 -1.75
CA PHE A 115 -14.01 18.30 -0.78
C PHE A 115 -14.67 18.84 0.49
N ASN A 116 -15.61 18.06 1.01
CA ASN A 116 -16.16 18.31 2.33
C ASN A 116 -15.28 17.69 3.43
N GLU A 117 -15.60 17.97 4.69
CA GLU A 117 -14.83 17.48 5.84
C GLU A 117 -14.73 15.94 5.91
N TYR A 118 -15.81 15.22 5.55
CA TYR A 118 -15.80 13.76 5.52
C TYR A 118 -14.88 13.24 4.41
N GLU A 119 -14.95 13.83 3.22
CA GLU A 119 -14.12 13.43 2.08
C GLU A 119 -12.63 13.69 2.36
N GLU A 120 -12.27 14.84 2.94
CA GLU A 120 -10.89 15.13 3.34
C GLU A 120 -10.36 14.10 4.35
N LYS A 121 -11.14 13.80 5.40
CA LYS A 121 -10.77 12.81 6.41
C LYS A 121 -10.69 11.40 5.83
N ASN A 122 -11.62 11.04 4.95
CA ASN A 122 -11.66 9.72 4.31
C ASN A 122 -10.51 9.53 3.34
N ILE A 123 -10.15 10.54 2.55
CA ILE A 123 -8.93 10.52 1.73
C ILE A 123 -7.72 10.28 2.63
N ALA A 124 -7.59 11.01 3.75
CA ALA A 124 -6.50 10.82 4.68
C ALA A 124 -6.48 9.40 5.28
N THR A 125 -7.63 8.83 5.65
CA THR A 125 -7.75 7.46 6.16
C THR A 125 -7.42 6.42 5.08
N LEU A 126 -7.86 6.62 3.83
CA LEU A 126 -7.53 5.74 2.69
C LEU A 126 -6.06 5.81 2.29
N GLN A 127 -5.42 6.96 2.51
CA GLN A 127 -3.99 7.18 2.32
C GLN A 127 -3.15 6.65 3.49
N LYS A 128 -3.77 6.29 4.63
CA LYS A 128 -3.02 5.62 5.69
C LYS A 128 -2.42 4.36 5.08
N CYS A 129 -1.10 4.27 5.17
CA CYS A 129 -0.45 3.00 5.03
C CYS A 129 -0.91 2.18 6.24
N PHE A 130 -1.89 1.30 6.04
CA PHE A 130 -2.07 0.15 6.90
C PHE A 130 -0.85 -0.71 6.63
N GLY A 131 0.26 -0.32 7.26
CA GLY A 131 1.53 -1.00 7.14
C GLY A 131 1.25 -2.47 7.32
N SER A 132 1.74 -3.25 6.37
CA SER A 132 1.88 -4.69 6.55
C SER A 132 2.36 -4.94 7.98
N GLU A 133 1.71 -5.83 8.74
CA GLU A 133 2.25 -6.23 10.06
C GLU A 133 3.67 -6.84 9.91
N TYR A 134 3.98 -7.22 8.66
CA TYR A 134 5.27 -7.60 8.11
C TYR A 134 6.23 -6.42 7.98
N PHE A 135 7.45 -6.63 8.47
CA PHE A 135 8.60 -5.79 8.26
C PHE A 135 9.03 -5.72 6.78
N LEU A 136 8.95 -6.84 6.04
CA LEU A 136 9.25 -6.91 4.61
C LEU A 136 7.97 -7.11 3.78
N ASP A 137 7.28 -6.01 3.44
CA ASP A 137 6.02 -6.12 2.71
C ASP A 137 6.17 -6.82 1.35
N LYS A 138 5.30 -7.82 1.12
CA LYS A 138 5.22 -8.65 -0.09
C LYS A 138 6.50 -9.43 -0.43
N SER A 139 7.43 -9.66 0.50
CA SER A 139 8.67 -10.42 0.26
C SER A 139 8.47 -11.89 -0.14
N ASP A 140 7.25 -12.40 0.00
CA ASP A 140 6.78 -13.70 -0.46
C ASP A 140 6.39 -13.72 -1.96
N SER A 141 6.22 -12.55 -2.59
CA SER A 141 5.68 -12.42 -3.95
C SER A 141 6.44 -11.44 -4.85
N ARG A 142 7.50 -10.78 -4.36
CA ARG A 142 8.39 -9.91 -5.16
C ARG A 142 9.83 -9.97 -4.66
N TYR A 143 10.75 -9.53 -5.51
CA TYR A 143 12.13 -9.28 -5.09
C TYR A 143 12.27 -7.92 -4.39
N LEU A 144 13.11 -7.87 -3.36
CA LEU A 144 13.59 -6.63 -2.76
C LEU A 144 14.55 -5.94 -3.73
N ILE A 145 14.43 -4.61 -3.85
CA ILE A 145 15.36 -3.79 -4.63
C ILE A 145 16.51 -3.30 -3.75
N ASP A 146 17.67 -3.05 -4.37
CA ASP A 146 18.89 -2.71 -3.65
C ASP A 146 18.73 -1.41 -2.84
N GLU A 147 17.92 -0.46 -3.30
CA GLU A 147 17.62 0.79 -2.59
C GLU A 147 16.79 0.59 -1.31
N GLU A 148 16.01 -0.49 -1.22
CA GLU A 148 15.32 -0.88 0.02
C GLU A 148 16.31 -1.44 1.02
N ILE A 149 17.16 -2.37 0.56
CA ILE A 149 18.14 -3.09 1.38
C ILE A 149 19.22 -2.15 1.92
N LYS A 150 19.74 -1.23 1.10
CA LYS A 150 20.78 -0.26 1.49
C LYS A 150 20.38 0.71 2.60
N LYS A 151 19.08 0.84 2.88
CA LYS A 151 18.56 1.71 3.94
C LYS A 151 18.36 0.97 5.27
N MET A 152 18.48 -0.35 5.26
CA MET A 152 18.31 -1.19 6.43
C MET A 152 19.62 -1.27 7.22
N THR A 153 19.50 -1.25 8.54
CA THR A 153 20.57 -1.61 9.48
C THR A 153 20.77 -3.13 9.52
N ASP A 154 21.92 -3.60 10.03
CA ASP A 154 22.17 -5.04 10.20
C ASP A 154 21.07 -5.74 11.03
N ASP A 155 20.55 -5.05 12.03
CA ASP A 155 19.44 -5.51 12.87
C ASP A 155 18.13 -5.67 12.07
N GLU A 156 17.88 -4.76 11.14
CA GLU A 156 16.73 -4.78 10.23
C GLU A 156 16.89 -5.85 9.14
N LEU A 157 18.09 -6.00 8.58
CA LEU A 157 18.41 -7.08 7.64
C LEU A 157 18.15 -8.45 8.29
N GLN A 158 18.66 -8.64 9.51
CA GLN A 158 18.46 -9.87 10.27
C GLN A 158 17.00 -10.10 10.65
N LEU A 159 16.26 -9.04 11.02
CA LEU A 159 14.82 -9.11 11.27
C LEU A 159 14.05 -9.53 10.02
N GLY A 160 14.39 -8.97 8.86
CA GLY A 160 13.78 -9.31 7.59
C GLY A 160 14.01 -10.77 7.18
N ILE A 161 15.24 -11.28 7.33
CA ILE A 161 15.54 -12.70 7.13
C ILE A 161 14.69 -13.56 8.06
N ASN A 162 14.67 -13.22 9.36
CA ASN A 162 13.89 -13.98 10.34
C ASN A 162 12.38 -13.92 10.06
N GLU A 163 11.86 -12.81 9.54
CA GLU A 163 10.45 -12.72 9.16
C GLU A 163 10.09 -13.71 8.06
N ILE A 164 10.93 -13.85 7.04
CA ILE A 164 10.69 -14.82 5.95
C ILE A 164 10.61 -16.24 6.55
N TYR A 165 11.49 -16.61 7.47
CA TYR A 165 11.36 -17.89 8.18
C TYR A 165 10.12 -17.98 9.09
N ALA A 166 9.75 -16.87 9.75
CA ALA A 166 8.61 -16.81 10.65
C ALA A 166 7.27 -17.05 9.92
N ARG A 167 7.16 -16.60 8.65
CA ARG A 167 5.99 -16.86 7.79
C ARG A 167 5.71 -18.35 7.60
N HIS A 168 6.74 -19.18 7.71
CA HIS A 168 6.67 -20.64 7.60
C HIS A 168 6.71 -21.33 8.96
N GLY A 169 6.46 -20.60 10.04
CA GLY A 169 6.29 -21.16 11.38
C GLY A 169 7.57 -21.60 12.08
N ARG A 170 8.75 -21.12 11.62
CA ARG A 170 10.02 -21.35 12.33
C ARG A 170 9.99 -20.65 13.69
N LYS A 171 10.34 -21.38 14.75
CA LYS A 171 10.53 -20.83 16.10
C LYS A 171 11.86 -20.09 16.22
N PHE A 172 11.96 -19.23 17.23
CA PHE A 172 13.17 -18.47 17.51
C PHE A 172 13.64 -18.70 18.95
N SER A 173 14.92 -19.05 19.11
CA SER A 173 15.57 -19.24 20.42
C SER A 173 16.03 -17.93 21.04
N ILE A 174 16.40 -16.95 20.21
CA ILE A 174 16.79 -15.60 20.65
C ILE A 174 15.56 -14.82 21.11
N GLU A 175 15.63 -14.25 22.31
CA GLU A 175 14.52 -13.57 22.98
C GLU A 175 13.96 -12.39 22.18
N LYS A 176 14.82 -11.55 21.61
CA LYS A 176 14.43 -10.40 20.77
C LYS A 176 13.44 -10.81 19.67
N TYR A 177 13.75 -11.86 18.90
CA TYR A 177 12.91 -12.31 17.78
C TYR A 177 11.66 -13.05 18.26
N ARG A 178 11.79 -13.87 19.30
CA ARG A 178 10.62 -14.55 19.89
C ARG A 178 9.59 -13.54 20.39
N ASN A 179 10.00 -12.51 21.13
CA ASN A 179 9.09 -11.46 21.63
C ASN A 179 8.46 -10.71 20.46
N TYR A 180 9.28 -10.23 19.51
CA TYR A 180 8.80 -9.51 18.32
C TYR A 180 7.74 -10.28 17.53
N PHE A 181 8.00 -11.55 17.20
CA PHE A 181 7.07 -12.34 16.38
C PHE A 181 5.86 -12.84 17.19
N SER A 182 5.98 -13.04 18.50
CA SER A 182 4.84 -13.44 19.34
C SER A 182 3.72 -12.39 19.42
N GLU A 183 4.03 -11.13 19.12
CA GLU A 183 3.07 -10.04 19.03
C GLU A 183 2.35 -9.97 17.67
N LYS A 184 2.81 -10.75 16.67
CA LYS A 184 2.25 -10.73 15.31
C LYS A 184 1.09 -11.69 15.19
N THR A 185 -0.04 -11.19 14.70
CA THR A 185 -1.27 -12.00 14.58
C THR A 185 -1.14 -13.12 13.55
N TRP A 186 -0.24 -12.96 12.58
CA TRP A 186 0.03 -13.92 11.50
C TRP A 186 1.06 -15.00 11.88
N TYR A 187 1.82 -14.83 12.95
CA TYR A 187 2.91 -15.74 13.29
C TYR A 187 2.43 -16.97 14.08
N ASN A 188 2.79 -18.16 13.61
CA ASN A 188 2.50 -19.42 14.27
C ASN A 188 3.75 -20.31 14.36
N GLY A 189 4.56 -20.10 15.39
CA GLY A 189 5.81 -20.84 15.63
C GLY A 189 5.57 -22.30 16.02
N THR A 190 5.65 -23.22 15.07
CA THR A 190 5.39 -24.66 15.26
C THR A 190 6.61 -25.54 14.96
N VAL A 191 7.57 -25.03 14.19
CA VAL A 191 8.74 -25.79 13.72
C VAL A 191 9.99 -25.33 14.45
N GLU A 192 10.67 -26.24 15.14
CA GLU A 192 11.97 -25.91 15.78
C GLU A 192 13.02 -25.56 14.71
N PRO A 193 13.97 -24.66 15.01
CA PRO A 193 15.01 -24.24 14.06
C PRO A 193 15.75 -25.39 13.38
N GLU A 194 16.05 -26.45 14.14
CA GLU A 194 16.81 -27.62 13.68
C GLU A 194 16.00 -28.53 12.76
N ASN A 195 14.67 -28.38 12.76
CA ASN A 195 13.73 -29.16 11.95
C ASN A 195 13.14 -28.35 10.79
N PHE A 196 13.58 -27.11 10.59
CA PHE A 196 13.04 -26.26 9.54
C PHE A 196 13.49 -26.73 8.16
N ASP A 197 12.54 -26.96 7.26
CA ASP A 197 12.81 -27.41 5.89
C ASP A 197 12.77 -26.22 4.93
N GLU A 198 13.94 -25.76 4.46
CA GLU A 198 14.04 -24.61 3.55
C GLU A 198 13.31 -24.81 2.21
N ARG A 199 12.93 -26.04 1.85
CA ARG A 199 12.14 -26.31 0.63
C ARG A 199 10.73 -25.70 0.65
N VAL A 200 10.24 -25.27 1.82
CA VAL A 200 8.98 -24.53 1.93
C VAL A 200 9.08 -23.11 1.38
N LEU A 201 10.30 -22.56 1.32
CA LEU A 201 10.55 -21.22 0.82
C LEU A 201 10.42 -21.19 -0.70
N ASN A 202 9.70 -20.20 -1.21
CA ASN A 202 9.58 -20.01 -2.65
C ASN A 202 10.78 -19.24 -3.25
N GLN A 203 10.79 -19.08 -4.58
CA GLN A 203 11.90 -18.42 -5.29
C GLN A 203 12.15 -16.96 -4.85
N TYR A 204 11.11 -16.21 -4.50
CA TYR A 204 11.24 -14.82 -4.05
C TYR A 204 11.85 -14.78 -2.65
N GLU A 205 11.37 -15.63 -1.76
CA GLU A 205 11.86 -15.75 -0.39
C GLU A 205 13.33 -16.16 -0.34
N GLN A 206 13.72 -17.17 -1.12
CA GLN A 206 15.11 -17.62 -1.21
C GLN A 206 16.04 -16.51 -1.73
N GLU A 207 15.68 -15.84 -2.82
CA GLU A 207 16.48 -14.74 -3.38
C GLU A 207 16.54 -13.54 -2.44
N ASN A 208 15.44 -13.19 -1.78
CA ASN A 208 15.41 -12.10 -0.82
C ASN A 208 16.28 -12.41 0.42
N ILE A 209 16.24 -13.64 0.95
CA ILE A 209 17.15 -14.07 2.02
C ILE A 209 18.61 -13.93 1.56
N HIS A 210 18.94 -14.37 0.35
CA HIS A 210 20.28 -14.24 -0.22
C HIS A 210 20.71 -12.77 -0.28
N LYS A 211 19.90 -11.88 -0.87
CA LYS A 211 20.21 -10.44 -0.96
C LYS A 211 20.41 -9.79 0.41
N LEU A 212 19.55 -10.11 1.38
CA LEU A 212 19.65 -9.57 2.74
C LEU A 212 20.93 -10.09 3.43
N THR A 213 21.28 -11.36 3.23
CA THR A 213 22.49 -11.97 3.80
C THR A 213 23.76 -11.37 3.21
N GLU A 214 23.79 -11.11 1.89
CA GLU A 214 24.94 -10.45 1.25
C GLU A 214 25.13 -9.01 1.74
N ALA A 215 24.05 -8.30 2.06
CA ALA A 215 24.11 -6.93 2.55
C ALA A 215 24.65 -6.79 3.99
N MET A 216 24.69 -7.88 4.75
CA MET A 216 25.24 -7.90 6.13
C MET A 216 26.77 -8.07 6.17
N LYS A 217 27.44 -8.27 5.02
CA LYS A 217 28.89 -8.49 4.92
C LYS A 217 29.65 -7.17 4.72
#